data_AF-A0A8D2L6M2-F1
#
_entry.id   AF-A0A8D2L6M2-F1
#
_cell.length_a   1.000
_cell.length_b   1.000
_cell.length_c   1.000
_cell.angle_alpha   90.00
_cell.angle_beta   90.00
_cell.angle_gamma   90.00
#
_symmetry.space_group_name_H-M   'P 1'
#
loop_
_entity.id
_entity.type
_entity.pdbx_description
1 polymer ?
#
loop_
_entity_poly.entity_id
_entity_poly.type
_entity_poly.pdbx_seq_one_letter_code
_entity_poly.pdbx_strand_id
1 'polypeptide(L)'
;MKPRCAAAAAAARPGLLLPGLLLLGGSVLLQTCAMDVEMKDASNVTCLYAKWMMNLSITYESEANLFKTTTFPLPDPLSYDGSSCGNDTYGPVLAIKFGDGHSWAIHFMKTNTYQGRIFITYNTNDTELFPDAKRKGLITISANYPIRPVKLNTRFVCNNVETIEAASVKQDFWNVTLEAFPEDGFLSNKETLCDKDTPSTPAIATVATAPDTTSAATTHSSAATTHSSAAATDSSAAATDSSTAAVTTPPSAFVQTVEKPGTGYYMVKNGSTACLLANVALQLNISQKEPLVYNINPNTTVATGSCGKATSVLELIDGKNRLTFLFAVKTVNSEKFYLKEVNITVSASANETLSAANRSLSYWEASLGSAYMCKSEETIAVSPTYKINVFNLKIQPFEVEDNEFSAAQECLMDDDSILIPIVVGAALLGLICIILCAYAIGGRKSDPGYQTL
;
A
#
# COMPACT_ATOMS: atom_id res chain seq x y z
N MET A 1 21.06 19.72 -4.29
CA MET A 1 19.83 19.98 -5.06
C MET A 1 19.23 21.32 -4.61
N LYS A 2 18.42 21.98 -5.45
CA LYS A 2 17.66 23.18 -5.06
C LYS A 2 16.41 23.29 -5.95
N PRO A 3 15.19 23.36 -5.40
CA PRO A 3 13.99 23.47 -6.23
C PRO A 3 14.05 24.77 -7.04
N ARG A 4 13.82 24.67 -8.35
CA ARG A 4 13.71 25.82 -9.25
C ARG A 4 12.24 26.08 -9.57
N CYS A 5 11.60 26.93 -8.77
CA CYS A 5 10.30 27.49 -9.10
C CYS A 5 10.37 28.27 -10.42
N ALA A 6 9.96 27.64 -11.53
CA ALA A 6 9.60 28.34 -12.74
C ALA A 6 8.20 28.95 -12.53
N ALA A 7 8.08 30.27 -12.57
CA ALA A 7 6.79 30.92 -12.52
C ALA A 7 5.99 30.55 -13.78
N ALA A 8 4.81 29.95 -13.60
CA ALA A 8 3.87 29.74 -14.69
C ALA A 8 3.39 31.11 -15.19
N ALA A 9 3.89 31.54 -16.35
CA ALA A 9 3.44 32.77 -17.00
C ALA A 9 1.99 32.58 -17.47
N ALA A 10 1.03 33.01 -16.65
CA ALA A 10 -0.36 33.09 -17.04
C ALA A 10 -0.47 34.07 -18.23
N ALA A 11 -0.77 33.52 -19.42
CA ALA A 11 -0.95 34.31 -20.62
C ALA A 11 -2.25 35.12 -20.53
N ALA A 12 -2.18 36.29 -19.88
CA ALA A 12 -3.29 37.23 -19.78
C ALA A 12 -3.67 37.71 -21.19
N ARG A 13 -4.79 37.18 -21.71
CA ARG A 13 -5.46 37.77 -22.87
C ARG A 13 -5.87 39.21 -22.52
N PRO A 14 -5.63 40.21 -23.38
CA PRO A 14 -6.00 41.60 -23.10
C PRO A 14 -7.53 41.77 -23.18
N GLY A 15 -8.20 41.50 -22.05
CA GLY A 15 -9.63 41.71 -21.85
C GLY A 15 -9.91 43.06 -21.18
N LEU A 16 -10.47 43.97 -21.97
CA LEU A 16 -11.13 45.25 -21.65
C LEU A 16 -11.18 45.70 -20.16
N LEU A 17 -10.56 46.86 -19.89
CA LEU A 17 -10.62 47.55 -18.60
C LEU A 17 -12.04 47.99 -18.20
N LEU A 18 -12.46 47.64 -16.99
CA LEU A 18 -13.55 48.27 -16.25
C LEU A 18 -13.04 48.61 -14.83
N PRO A 19 -13.09 49.88 -14.38
CA PRO A 19 -12.58 50.26 -13.07
C PRO A 19 -13.66 50.10 -11.99
N GLY A 20 -13.45 49.22 -11.00
CA GLY A 20 -14.40 49.06 -9.90
C GLY A 20 -13.93 48.14 -8.77
N LEU A 21 -13.84 48.71 -7.56
CA LEU A 21 -13.67 48.09 -6.24
C LEU A 21 -12.36 47.32 -5.94
N LEU A 22 -11.61 47.88 -4.98
CA LEU A 22 -10.70 47.10 -4.15
C LEU A 22 -11.50 46.14 -3.26
N LEU A 23 -11.13 44.86 -3.28
CA LEU A 23 -11.30 43.98 -2.13
C LEU A 23 -9.91 43.50 -1.71
N LEU A 24 -9.48 43.88 -0.51
CA LEU A 24 -8.28 43.35 0.15
C LEU A 24 -8.57 41.94 0.67
N GLY A 25 -8.89 41.02 -0.25
CA GLY A 25 -8.79 39.59 0.01
C GLY A 25 -7.32 39.22 -0.03
N GLY A 26 -6.76 38.84 1.12
CA GLY A 26 -5.43 38.25 1.21
C GLY A 26 -5.43 36.88 0.52
N SER A 27 -5.33 36.88 -0.80
CA SER A 27 -5.18 35.67 -1.60
C SER A 27 -3.85 35.03 -1.27
N VAL A 28 -3.87 34.01 -0.42
CA VAL A 28 -2.76 33.06 -0.30
C VAL A 28 -2.63 32.38 -1.65
N LEU A 29 -1.76 32.93 -2.49
CA LEU A 29 -1.36 32.33 -3.76
C LEU A 29 -0.60 31.05 -3.42
N LEU A 30 -1.32 29.93 -3.40
CA LEU A 30 -0.74 28.59 -3.40
C LEU A 30 0.05 28.41 -4.69
N GLN A 31 1.31 28.82 -4.64
CA GLN A 31 2.20 28.85 -5.78
C GLN A 31 2.65 27.42 -6.09
N THR A 32 1.96 26.77 -7.03
CA THR A 32 2.26 25.39 -7.46
C THR A 32 3.59 25.36 -8.21
N CYS A 33 4.71 25.26 -7.49
CA CYS A 33 6.02 25.08 -8.11
C CYS A 33 6.16 23.65 -8.65
N ALA A 34 6.72 23.53 -9.86
CA ALA A 34 7.23 22.25 -10.32
C ALA A 34 8.48 21.89 -9.51
N MET A 35 8.54 20.66 -9.04
CA MET A 35 9.76 20.05 -8.55
C MET A 35 10.71 19.88 -9.75
N ASP A 36 11.98 20.22 -9.58
CA ASP A 36 13.00 20.13 -10.65
C ASP A 36 14.33 19.73 -9.98
N VAL A 37 14.65 18.45 -10.06
CA VAL A 37 15.76 17.80 -9.34
C VAL A 37 16.71 17.16 -10.34
N GLU A 38 17.94 17.68 -10.37
CA GLU A 38 19.10 17.01 -10.96
C GLU A 38 19.95 16.47 -9.81
N MET A 39 20.20 15.16 -9.79
CA MET A 39 21.08 14.51 -8.83
C MET A 39 22.33 14.00 -9.53
N LYS A 40 23.49 14.32 -8.93
CA LYS A 40 24.82 13.99 -9.47
C LYS A 40 25.62 13.20 -8.44
N ASP A 41 26.50 12.36 -8.94
CA ASP A 41 27.43 11.59 -8.12
C ASP A 41 28.65 12.43 -7.68
N ALA A 42 29.60 11.80 -6.99
CA ALA A 42 30.84 12.45 -6.56
C ALA A 42 31.76 12.87 -7.74
N SER A 43 31.55 12.32 -8.93
CA SER A 43 32.24 12.65 -10.18
C SER A 43 31.51 13.76 -10.98
N ASN A 44 30.43 14.33 -10.43
CA ASN A 44 29.58 15.34 -11.05
C ASN A 44 28.83 14.84 -12.30
N VAL A 45 28.65 13.52 -12.43
CA VAL A 45 27.86 12.86 -13.47
C VAL A 45 26.41 12.75 -12.98
N THR A 46 25.45 13.17 -13.79
CA THR A 46 24.03 13.08 -13.44
C THR A 46 23.59 11.61 -13.42
N CYS A 47 22.90 11.18 -12.36
CA CYS A 47 22.46 9.79 -12.17
C CYS A 47 20.93 9.65 -12.15
N LEU A 48 20.24 10.76 -11.88
CA LEU A 48 18.79 10.90 -11.92
C LEU A 48 18.45 12.35 -12.26
N TYR A 49 17.54 12.53 -13.21
CA TYR A 49 16.82 13.77 -13.42
C TYR A 49 15.33 13.53 -13.25
N ALA A 50 14.68 14.36 -12.44
CA ALA A 50 13.26 14.25 -12.17
C ALA A 50 12.67 15.65 -12.01
N LYS A 51 11.75 16.00 -12.92
CA LYS A 51 10.93 17.20 -12.87
C LYS A 51 9.47 16.80 -12.91
N TRP A 52 8.64 17.30 -12.01
CA TRP A 52 7.21 16.97 -11.97
C TRP A 52 6.42 17.95 -11.12
N MET A 53 5.10 17.91 -11.23
CA MET A 53 4.17 18.49 -10.27
C MET A 53 3.37 17.35 -9.63
N MET A 54 3.03 17.47 -8.34
CA MET A 54 2.17 16.49 -7.67
C MET A 54 1.22 17.10 -6.65
N ASN A 55 0.11 16.41 -6.42
CA ASN A 55 -0.74 16.55 -5.24
C ASN A 55 -0.82 15.21 -4.53
N LEU A 56 -0.74 15.26 -3.20
CA LEU A 56 -0.87 14.13 -2.31
C LEU A 56 -2.21 14.23 -1.57
N SER A 57 -3.06 13.23 -1.72
CA SER A 57 -4.32 13.09 -0.98
C SER A 57 -4.24 11.90 -0.04
N ILE A 58 -4.54 12.12 1.24
CA ILE A 58 -4.45 11.10 2.29
C ILE A 58 -5.80 11.03 3.02
N THR A 59 -6.42 9.86 2.96
CA THR A 59 -7.67 9.54 3.67
C THR A 59 -7.35 8.91 5.02
N TYR A 60 -7.94 9.44 6.09
CA TYR A 60 -7.77 8.98 7.46
C TYR A 60 -9.12 8.87 8.17
N GLU A 61 -9.20 7.98 9.17
CA GLU A 61 -10.37 7.87 10.05
C GLU A 61 -10.24 8.87 11.20
N SER A 62 -11.29 9.65 11.47
CA SER A 62 -11.32 10.58 12.60
C SER A 62 -11.87 9.96 13.88
N GLU A 63 -11.70 10.65 15.02
CA GLU A 63 -12.24 10.25 16.32
C GLU A 63 -13.78 10.05 16.30
N ALA A 64 -14.48 10.72 15.37
CA ALA A 64 -15.91 10.53 15.13
C ALA A 64 -16.25 9.25 14.32
N ASN A 65 -15.27 8.41 13.97
CA ASN A 65 -15.36 7.25 13.08
C ASN A 65 -15.80 7.64 11.64
N LEU A 66 -15.41 8.84 11.19
CA LEU A 66 -15.68 9.35 9.84
C LEU A 66 -14.38 9.39 9.04
N PHE A 67 -14.42 8.95 7.78
CA PHE A 67 -13.28 9.11 6.88
C PHE A 67 -13.20 10.54 6.34
N LYS A 68 -12.05 11.18 6.56
CA LYS A 68 -11.69 12.49 6.04
C LYS A 68 -10.53 12.37 5.08
N THR A 69 -10.46 13.24 4.08
CA THR A 69 -9.33 13.32 3.16
C THR A 69 -8.70 14.70 3.24
N THR A 70 -7.41 14.75 3.52
CA THR A 70 -6.59 15.97 3.32
C THR A 70 -5.90 15.88 1.96
N THR A 71 -5.79 16.99 1.24
CA THR A 71 -5.13 17.08 -0.07
C THR A 71 -4.21 18.29 -0.10
N PHE A 72 -2.93 18.07 -0.41
CA PHE A 72 -1.91 19.10 -0.40
C PHE A 72 -0.82 18.85 -1.48
N PRO A 73 -0.21 19.90 -2.06
CA PRO A 73 1.02 19.76 -2.83
C PRO A 73 2.20 19.49 -1.89
N LEU A 74 3.36 19.06 -2.41
CA LEU A 74 4.58 19.00 -1.58
C LEU A 74 4.89 20.42 -1.02
N PRO A 75 4.94 20.61 0.31
CA PRO A 75 5.11 21.93 0.92
C PRO A 75 6.59 22.33 0.99
N ASP A 76 6.87 23.63 0.99
CA ASP A 76 8.23 24.16 1.24
C ASP A 76 8.40 24.57 2.72
N PRO A 77 9.59 24.38 3.33
CA PRO A 77 10.82 23.87 2.72
C PRO A 77 10.92 22.34 2.74
N LEU A 78 11.62 21.80 1.73
CA LEU A 78 11.94 20.37 1.62
C LEU A 78 13.38 20.06 2.04
N SER A 79 13.58 18.97 2.78
CA SER A 79 14.88 18.29 2.90
C SER A 79 14.98 17.14 1.89
N TYR A 80 16.18 16.91 1.36
CA TYR A 80 16.50 15.82 0.44
C TYR A 80 17.32 14.69 1.09
N ASP A 81 17.41 14.68 2.43
CA ASP A 81 18.28 13.78 3.19
C ASP A 81 17.88 12.30 3.01
N GLY A 82 18.80 11.50 2.46
CA GLY A 82 18.56 10.12 2.05
C GLY A 82 18.53 9.94 0.53
N SER A 83 18.53 11.03 -0.24
CA SER A 83 18.75 10.97 -1.69
C SER A 83 20.18 10.55 -2.01
N SER A 84 20.36 9.64 -2.98
CA SER A 84 21.67 9.20 -3.44
C SER A 84 21.61 8.63 -4.86
N CYS A 85 22.72 8.67 -5.60
CA CYS A 85 22.83 8.01 -6.90
C CYS A 85 22.82 6.49 -6.84
N GLY A 86 22.91 5.90 -5.64
CA GLY A 86 23.09 4.46 -5.48
C GLY A 86 24.51 4.01 -5.84
N ASN A 87 24.63 2.78 -6.33
CA ASN A 87 25.85 2.11 -6.78
C ASN A 87 25.50 0.97 -7.77
N ASP A 88 26.44 0.09 -8.09
CA ASP A 88 26.21 -1.03 -9.03
C ASP A 88 25.12 -2.03 -8.58
N THR A 89 24.74 -2.03 -7.30
CA THR A 89 23.75 -2.94 -6.70
C THR A 89 22.39 -2.27 -6.45
N TYR A 90 22.39 -0.99 -6.08
CA TYR A 90 21.19 -0.23 -5.73
C TYR A 90 21.09 0.99 -6.63
N GLY A 91 19.95 1.21 -7.29
CA GLY A 91 19.79 2.38 -8.15
C GLY A 91 19.54 3.69 -7.40
N PRO A 92 19.40 4.82 -8.13
CA PRO A 92 19.13 6.11 -7.54
C PRO A 92 17.92 6.13 -6.62
N VAL A 93 18.07 6.77 -5.47
CA VAL A 93 17.00 7.08 -4.53
C VAL A 93 16.83 8.58 -4.47
N LEU A 94 15.61 9.06 -4.67
CA LEU A 94 15.23 10.44 -4.40
C LEU A 94 14.32 10.44 -3.18
N ALA A 95 14.84 10.89 -2.04
CA ALA A 95 14.13 10.99 -0.78
C ALA A 95 13.82 12.47 -0.48
N ILE A 96 12.59 12.75 -0.08
CA ILE A 96 12.07 14.06 0.24
C ILE A 96 11.44 13.97 1.64
N LYS A 97 11.81 14.87 2.54
CA LYS A 97 11.23 15.01 3.88
C LYS A 97 10.60 16.39 4.02
N PHE A 98 9.42 16.45 4.64
CA PHE A 98 8.62 17.66 4.74
C PHE A 98 7.71 17.66 5.97
N GLY A 99 7.40 18.85 6.49
CA GLY A 99 6.54 19.04 7.66
C GLY A 99 6.97 18.22 8.89
N ASP A 100 6.00 17.90 9.74
CA ASP A 100 6.22 17.22 11.02
C ASP A 100 6.38 15.70 10.86
N GLY A 101 7.46 15.29 10.19
CA GLY A 101 7.89 13.89 10.09
C GLY A 101 7.32 13.11 8.91
N HIS A 102 6.82 13.80 7.87
CA HIS A 102 6.41 13.14 6.63
C HIS A 102 7.61 12.94 5.69
N SER A 103 7.52 11.92 4.85
CA SER A 103 8.47 11.68 3.78
C SER A 103 7.84 11.02 2.55
N TRP A 104 8.37 11.38 1.39
CA TRP A 104 8.13 10.76 0.11
C TRP A 104 9.48 10.35 -0.47
N ALA A 105 9.66 9.09 -0.84
CA ALA A 105 10.89 8.61 -1.46
C ALA A 105 10.56 7.75 -2.68
N ILE A 106 11.38 7.81 -3.73
CA ILE A 106 11.30 6.91 -4.88
C ILE A 106 12.64 6.21 -5.10
N HIS A 107 12.60 4.89 -5.15
CA HIS A 107 13.77 4.02 -5.30
C HIS A 107 13.75 3.40 -6.71
N PHE A 108 14.71 3.75 -7.55
CA PHE A 108 14.79 3.24 -8.92
C PHE A 108 15.53 1.91 -9.00
N MET A 109 14.93 0.95 -9.70
CA MET A 109 15.52 -0.36 -10.00
C MET A 109 15.77 -0.47 -11.50
N LYS A 110 16.93 -0.99 -11.90
CA LYS A 110 17.35 -1.19 -13.29
C LYS A 110 17.46 -2.67 -13.62
N THR A 111 16.94 -3.03 -14.80
CA THR A 111 17.15 -4.31 -15.48
C THR A 111 17.45 -3.99 -16.95
N ASN A 112 16.66 -4.50 -17.91
CA ASN A 112 16.63 -4.01 -19.30
C ASN A 112 15.74 -2.74 -19.44
N THR A 113 14.99 -2.42 -18.40
CA THR A 113 14.13 -1.24 -18.22
C THR A 113 14.41 -0.65 -16.83
N TYR A 114 13.91 0.55 -16.53
CA TYR A 114 13.86 1.07 -15.16
C TYR A 114 12.42 1.26 -14.68
N GLN A 115 12.21 1.08 -13.38
CA GLN A 115 10.96 1.45 -12.70
C GLN A 115 11.29 1.91 -11.28
N GLY A 116 10.59 2.95 -10.81
CA GLY A 116 10.68 3.41 -9.44
C GLY A 116 9.66 2.72 -8.54
N ARG A 117 10.01 2.54 -7.27
CA ARG A 117 9.08 2.21 -6.18
C ARG A 117 9.02 3.38 -5.22
N ILE A 118 7.85 4.01 -5.15
CA ILE A 118 7.52 5.07 -4.20
C ILE A 118 7.26 4.46 -2.84
N PHE A 119 7.77 5.10 -1.79
CA PHE A 119 7.42 4.93 -0.40
C PHE A 119 6.95 6.28 0.15
N ILE A 120 5.76 6.32 0.76
CA ILE A 120 5.26 7.51 1.46
C ILE A 120 5.09 7.14 2.91
N THR A 121 5.69 7.91 3.80
CA THR A 121 5.42 7.84 5.23
C THR A 121 4.77 9.14 5.66
N TYR A 122 3.58 9.07 6.25
CA TYR A 122 2.89 10.23 6.79
C TYR A 122 2.64 10.07 8.30
N ASN A 123 2.77 11.18 9.03
CA ASN A 123 2.62 11.23 10.47
C ASN A 123 1.21 11.68 10.86
N THR A 124 0.39 10.76 11.36
CA THR A 124 -0.98 11.08 11.85
C THR A 124 -1.01 11.81 13.20
N ASN A 125 0.15 12.12 13.77
CA ASN A 125 0.29 13.04 14.92
C ASN A 125 0.42 14.51 14.49
N ASP A 126 0.66 14.80 13.21
CA ASP A 126 0.61 16.16 12.68
C ASP A 126 -0.84 16.67 12.73
N THR A 127 -1.14 17.55 13.68
CA THR A 127 -2.48 18.10 13.88
C THR A 127 -2.85 19.20 12.89
N GLU A 128 -1.93 19.70 12.07
CA GLU A 128 -2.23 20.65 10.99
C GLU A 128 -2.86 19.91 9.80
N LEU A 129 -2.31 18.75 9.43
CA LEU A 129 -2.86 17.89 8.37
C LEU A 129 -3.93 16.89 8.85
N PHE A 130 -3.81 16.42 10.10
CA PHE A 130 -4.61 15.33 10.68
C PHE A 130 -5.21 15.66 12.06
N PRO A 131 -5.92 16.81 12.21
CA PRO A 131 -6.32 17.38 13.51
C PRO A 131 -7.06 16.41 14.44
N ASP A 132 -7.97 15.60 13.90
CA ASP A 132 -8.79 14.65 14.66
C ASP A 132 -8.59 13.20 14.22
N ALA A 133 -7.41 12.84 13.68
CA ALA A 133 -7.13 11.46 13.29
C ALA A 133 -7.14 10.50 14.49
N LYS A 134 -7.96 9.45 14.41
CA LYS A 134 -8.15 8.44 15.46
C LYS A 134 -6.94 7.53 15.61
N ARG A 135 -6.33 7.12 14.50
CA ARG A 135 -5.04 6.46 14.48
C ARG A 135 -3.94 7.51 14.64
N LYS A 136 -2.94 7.19 15.46
CA LYS A 136 -1.77 8.04 15.75
C LYS A 136 -0.48 7.34 15.28
N GLY A 137 0.57 8.12 15.06
CA GLY A 137 1.90 7.66 14.62
C GLY A 137 2.14 7.66 13.11
N LEU A 138 3.25 7.05 12.71
CA LEU A 138 3.73 6.99 11.32
C LEU A 138 3.05 5.85 10.54
N ILE A 139 2.62 6.14 9.31
CA ILE A 139 2.02 5.15 8.40
C ILE A 139 2.80 5.17 7.08
N THR A 140 3.40 4.05 6.72
CA THR A 140 4.15 3.88 5.46
C THR A 140 3.37 3.04 4.45
N ILE A 141 3.25 3.54 3.22
CA ILE A 141 2.65 2.85 2.07
C ILE A 141 3.62 2.86 0.88
N SER A 142 3.45 1.93 -0.08
CA SER A 142 4.29 1.88 -1.28
C SER A 142 3.49 1.67 -2.57
N ALA A 143 3.97 2.24 -3.67
CA ALA A 143 3.39 2.12 -5.01
C ALA A 143 4.50 2.12 -6.08
N ASN A 144 4.22 1.65 -7.30
CA ASN A 144 5.18 1.69 -8.40
C ASN A 144 4.95 2.93 -9.28
N TYR A 145 6.04 3.59 -9.70
CA TYR A 145 5.99 4.72 -10.61
C TYR A 145 7.27 4.84 -11.47
N PRO A 146 7.19 5.10 -12.79
CA PRO A 146 5.98 5.10 -13.63
C PRO A 146 5.21 3.78 -13.57
N ILE A 147 3.91 3.81 -13.89
CA ILE A 147 3.02 2.64 -13.70
C ILE A 147 3.52 1.41 -14.47
N ARG A 148 4.13 1.62 -15.64
CA ARG A 148 4.86 0.59 -16.39
C ARG A 148 6.37 0.86 -16.41
N PRO A 149 7.21 -0.18 -16.51
CA PRO A 149 8.65 -0.02 -16.69
C PRO A 149 8.99 0.79 -17.96
N VAL A 150 9.97 1.68 -17.81
CA VAL A 150 10.42 2.60 -18.87
C VAL A 150 11.69 2.05 -19.52
N LYS A 151 11.82 2.24 -20.83
CA LYS A 151 13.04 1.82 -21.56
C LYS A 151 14.24 2.63 -21.10
N LEU A 152 15.37 1.96 -20.91
CA LEU A 152 16.66 2.63 -20.67
C LEU A 152 17.01 3.57 -21.84
N ASN A 153 17.79 4.61 -21.51
CA ASN A 153 18.23 5.65 -22.45
C ASN A 153 17.03 6.33 -23.14
N THR A 154 15.90 6.45 -22.41
CA THR A 154 14.74 7.27 -22.77
C THR A 154 14.21 8.01 -21.56
N ARG A 155 13.78 9.25 -21.81
CA ARG A 155 13.14 10.12 -20.84
C ARG A 155 11.66 9.79 -20.76
N PHE A 156 11.18 9.41 -19.58
CA PHE A 156 9.75 9.28 -19.33
C PHE A 156 9.10 10.67 -19.33
N VAL A 157 8.01 10.82 -20.07
CA VAL A 157 7.23 12.06 -20.13
C VAL A 157 5.74 11.77 -19.92
N CYS A 158 5.11 12.54 -19.03
CA CYS A 158 3.67 12.51 -18.79
C CYS A 158 3.15 13.90 -18.43
N ASN A 159 2.53 14.58 -19.40
CA ASN A 159 2.01 15.93 -19.26
C ASN A 159 0.64 15.91 -18.55
N ASN A 160 -0.25 15.01 -18.98
CA ASN A 160 -1.57 14.83 -18.38
C ASN A 160 -1.48 14.16 -16.99
N VAL A 161 -2.55 14.31 -16.19
CA VAL A 161 -2.59 13.77 -14.83
C VAL A 161 -2.60 12.24 -14.84
N GLU A 162 -1.56 11.63 -14.25
CA GLU A 162 -1.49 10.22 -13.94
C GLU A 162 -1.69 10.01 -12.43
N THR A 163 -2.80 9.36 -12.08
CA THR A 163 -3.19 9.05 -10.70
C THR A 163 -2.66 7.68 -10.28
N ILE A 164 -2.08 7.61 -9.07
CA ILE A 164 -1.66 6.38 -8.41
C ILE A 164 -2.38 6.25 -7.07
N GLU A 165 -3.11 5.17 -6.86
CA GLU A 165 -3.83 4.89 -5.61
C GLU A 165 -3.21 3.68 -4.90
N ALA A 166 -2.91 3.83 -3.61
CA ALA A 166 -2.35 2.78 -2.76
C ALA A 166 -2.87 2.93 -1.32
N ALA A 167 -3.75 2.00 -0.93
CA ALA A 167 -4.43 2.00 0.36
C ALA A 167 -5.15 3.34 0.65
N SER A 168 -4.73 4.07 1.67
CA SER A 168 -5.27 5.35 2.11
C SER A 168 -4.78 6.56 1.30
N VAL A 169 -3.89 6.37 0.32
CA VAL A 169 -3.18 7.46 -0.34
C VAL A 169 -3.44 7.47 -1.85
N LYS A 170 -3.77 8.65 -2.37
CA LYS A 170 -3.87 8.97 -3.79
C LYS A 170 -2.81 10.02 -4.14
N GLN A 171 -2.03 9.75 -5.17
CA GLN A 171 -1.02 10.66 -5.72
C GLN A 171 -1.41 11.04 -7.14
N ASP A 172 -1.56 12.32 -7.43
CA ASP A 172 -1.78 12.82 -8.78
C ASP A 172 -0.48 13.46 -9.27
N PHE A 173 0.13 12.90 -10.32
CA PHE A 173 1.34 13.41 -10.97
C PHE A 173 1.00 14.06 -12.32
N TRP A 174 1.61 15.20 -12.65
CA TRP A 174 1.48 15.82 -13.97
C TRP A 174 2.72 16.64 -14.33
N ASN A 175 2.85 17.03 -15.61
CA ASN A 175 4.06 17.70 -16.15
C ASN A 175 5.37 16.98 -15.76
N VAL A 176 5.35 15.65 -15.81
CA VAL A 176 6.45 14.78 -15.41
C VAL A 176 7.44 14.64 -16.56
N THR A 177 8.71 14.85 -16.24
CA THR A 177 9.87 14.54 -17.05
C THR A 177 10.87 13.81 -16.15
N LEU A 178 11.09 12.53 -16.37
CA LEU A 178 11.87 11.66 -15.49
C LEU A 178 12.86 10.81 -16.30
N GLU A 179 14.11 10.74 -15.85
CA GLU A 179 15.11 9.82 -16.38
C GLU A 179 16.04 9.35 -15.27
N ALA A 180 15.96 8.08 -14.92
CA ALA A 180 16.89 7.41 -14.02
C ALA A 180 17.95 6.66 -14.84
N PHE A 181 19.19 6.61 -14.35
CA PHE A 181 20.32 5.97 -15.03
C PHE A 181 20.63 6.55 -16.45
N PRO A 182 20.70 7.88 -16.63
CA PRO A 182 21.08 8.47 -17.92
C PRO A 182 22.49 8.04 -18.33
N GLU A 183 22.70 7.88 -19.64
CA GLU A 183 23.96 7.42 -20.23
C GLU A 183 25.01 8.55 -20.20
N ASP A 184 26.18 8.27 -19.63
CA ASP A 184 27.27 9.24 -19.37
C ASP A 184 26.83 10.55 -18.67
N GLY A 185 25.70 10.52 -17.95
CA GLY A 185 25.11 11.69 -17.29
C GLY A 185 24.36 12.65 -18.21
N PHE A 186 24.11 12.29 -19.47
CA PHE A 186 23.33 13.09 -20.41
C PHE A 186 21.89 12.58 -20.53
N LEU A 187 20.93 13.50 -20.49
CA LEU A 187 19.52 13.16 -20.69
C LEU A 187 19.26 12.74 -22.13
N SER A 188 18.44 11.72 -22.31
CA SER A 188 18.08 11.21 -23.61
C SER A 188 17.18 12.19 -24.37
N ASN A 189 17.46 12.31 -25.68
CA ASN A 189 16.60 12.99 -26.63
C ASN A 189 15.43 12.10 -27.12
N LYS A 190 15.34 10.86 -26.65
CA LYS A 190 14.23 9.93 -26.96
C LYS A 190 13.29 9.86 -25.76
N GLU A 191 12.00 9.81 -26.04
CA GLU A 191 10.96 9.84 -25.01
C GLU A 191 10.15 8.54 -24.94
N THR A 192 9.73 8.17 -23.74
CA THR A 192 8.70 7.16 -23.48
C THR A 192 7.50 7.88 -22.86
N LEU A 193 6.38 7.94 -23.57
CA LEU A 193 5.16 8.60 -23.10
C LEU A 193 4.35 7.70 -22.16
N CYS A 194 3.63 8.31 -21.22
CA CYS A 194 2.59 7.63 -20.45
C CYS A 194 1.32 7.36 -21.27
N ASP A 195 0.43 6.49 -20.77
CA ASP A 195 -0.86 6.23 -21.45
C ASP A 195 -1.73 7.47 -21.53
N LYS A 196 -1.65 8.36 -20.52
CA LYS A 196 -2.47 9.57 -20.43
C LYS A 196 -2.16 10.59 -21.52
N ASP A 197 -0.97 10.52 -22.12
CA ASP A 197 -0.53 11.36 -23.24
C ASP A 197 -0.69 10.64 -24.60
N THR A 198 -1.00 9.34 -24.60
CA THR A 198 -1.16 8.56 -25.83
C THR A 198 -2.60 8.66 -26.32
N PRO A 199 -2.87 9.04 -27.59
CA PRO A 199 -4.24 9.17 -28.08
C PRO A 199 -4.93 7.80 -28.12
N SER A 200 -5.97 7.66 -27.29
CA SER A 200 -6.83 6.47 -27.28
C SER A 200 -7.57 6.35 -28.61
N THR A 201 -7.19 5.36 -29.43
CA THR A 201 -7.92 5.04 -30.66
C THR A 201 -9.23 4.35 -30.26
N PRO A 202 -10.42 4.90 -30.59
CA PRO A 202 -11.68 4.27 -30.24
C PRO A 202 -11.81 2.93 -30.98
N ALA A 203 -12.13 1.87 -30.24
CA ALA A 203 -12.43 0.57 -30.83
C ALA A 203 -13.67 0.71 -31.73
N ILE A 204 -13.52 0.41 -33.03
CA ILE A 204 -14.63 0.42 -33.98
C ILE A 204 -15.62 -0.67 -33.56
N ALA A 205 -16.80 -0.23 -33.12
CA ALA A 205 -17.92 -1.12 -32.87
C ALA A 205 -18.35 -1.76 -34.20
N THR A 206 -18.07 -3.05 -34.35
CA THR A 206 -18.50 -3.81 -35.52
C THR A 206 -20.01 -4.05 -35.41
N VAL A 207 -20.80 -3.24 -36.11
CA VAL A 207 -22.26 -3.39 -36.15
C VAL A 207 -22.58 -4.71 -36.85
N ALA A 208 -23.20 -5.64 -36.11
CA ALA A 208 -23.69 -6.88 -36.67
C ALA A 208 -24.90 -6.59 -37.58
N THR A 209 -24.70 -6.74 -38.89
CA THR A 209 -25.79 -6.68 -39.88
C THR A 209 -26.38 -8.06 -40.09
N ALA A 210 -27.71 -8.16 -40.15
CA ALA A 210 -28.43 -9.42 -40.30
C ALA A 210 -28.11 -10.14 -41.64
N PRO A 211 -28.21 -11.48 -41.70
CA PRO A 211 -27.95 -12.24 -42.92
C PRO A 211 -29.18 -12.23 -43.84
N ASP A 212 -29.04 -11.65 -45.03
CA ASP A 212 -30.02 -11.80 -46.10
C ASP A 212 -29.83 -13.14 -46.84
N THR A 213 -30.95 -13.82 -47.10
CA THR A 213 -30.98 -15.11 -47.82
C THR A 213 -30.87 -14.94 -49.33
N THR A 214 -29.97 -15.68 -49.99
CA THR A 214 -30.26 -16.21 -51.33
C THR A 214 -29.45 -17.47 -51.64
N SER A 215 -29.97 -18.32 -52.52
CA SER A 215 -29.58 -19.72 -52.72
C SER A 215 -28.74 -19.93 -53.98
N ALA A 216 -27.72 -20.79 -53.90
CA ALA A 216 -27.14 -21.50 -55.04
C ALA A 216 -26.46 -22.80 -54.57
N ALA A 217 -26.63 -23.89 -55.32
CA ALA A 217 -26.23 -25.24 -54.89
C ALA A 217 -24.96 -25.76 -55.60
N THR A 218 -24.20 -26.65 -54.95
CA THR A 218 -23.84 -27.98 -55.53
C THR A 218 -23.17 -28.95 -54.52
N THR A 219 -23.80 -30.12 -54.37
CA THR A 219 -23.23 -31.50 -54.26
C THR A 219 -21.80 -31.74 -53.71
N HIS A 220 -21.68 -32.50 -52.59
CA HIS A 220 -21.34 -33.95 -52.53
C HIS A 220 -21.15 -34.39 -51.06
N SER A 221 -21.94 -35.34 -50.52
CA SER A 221 -21.61 -36.78 -50.36
C SER A 221 -20.42 -37.03 -49.40
N SER A 222 -20.61 -37.34 -48.11
CA SER A 222 -20.87 -38.69 -47.51
C SER A 222 -19.96 -38.80 -46.25
N ALA A 223 -20.19 -39.61 -45.20
CA ALA A 223 -21.33 -40.38 -44.71
C ALA A 223 -21.06 -40.81 -43.24
N ALA A 224 -22.12 -41.17 -42.50
CA ALA A 224 -22.11 -41.91 -41.21
C ALA A 224 -21.45 -41.21 -39.98
N THR A 225 -21.81 -41.50 -38.72
CA THR A 225 -22.71 -42.53 -38.17
C THR A 225 -23.52 -41.98 -36.97
N THR A 226 -24.72 -42.51 -36.78
CA THR A 226 -25.66 -42.25 -35.68
C THR A 226 -25.27 -42.85 -34.33
N HIS A 227 -25.78 -42.27 -33.24
CA HIS A 227 -26.43 -42.87 -32.03
C HIS A 227 -26.73 -41.69 -31.07
N SER A 228 -27.94 -41.24 -30.72
CA SER A 228 -29.20 -41.91 -30.28
C SER A 228 -28.98 -42.93 -29.15
N SER A 229 -29.64 -42.89 -28.00
CA SER A 229 -30.80 -42.09 -27.53
C SER A 229 -30.70 -41.88 -26.00
N ALA A 230 -31.31 -40.86 -25.36
CA ALA A 230 -32.66 -40.86 -24.75
C ALA A 230 -32.94 -42.05 -23.80
N ALA A 231 -33.67 -41.95 -22.67
CA ALA A 231 -34.21 -40.85 -21.85
C ALA A 231 -34.86 -41.47 -20.58
N ALA A 232 -35.55 -40.66 -19.75
CA ALA A 232 -36.57 -41.11 -18.76
C ALA A 232 -35.99 -41.88 -17.52
N THR A 233 -36.65 -42.13 -16.39
CA THR A 233 -37.96 -41.80 -15.74
C THR A 233 -37.84 -42.19 -14.24
N ASP A 234 -38.70 -41.86 -13.25
CA ASP A 234 -39.91 -41.02 -13.06
C ASP A 234 -40.04 -40.70 -11.53
N SER A 235 -41.02 -39.87 -11.12
CA SER A 235 -41.82 -40.00 -9.88
C SER A 235 -41.19 -39.75 -8.50
N SER A 236 -41.96 -39.52 -7.43
CA SER A 236 -43.31 -38.93 -7.22
C SER A 236 -43.66 -39.08 -5.73
N ALA A 237 -44.19 -38.04 -5.08
CA ALA A 237 -45.25 -38.10 -4.04
C ALA A 237 -45.43 -36.74 -3.36
N ALA A 238 -46.67 -36.41 -3.01
CA ALA A 238 -47.06 -35.12 -2.42
C ALA A 238 -47.54 -35.26 -0.96
N ALA A 239 -47.52 -34.16 -0.21
CA ALA A 239 -48.33 -33.96 0.98
C ALA A 239 -48.72 -32.47 1.12
N THR A 240 -50.03 -32.22 1.32
CA THR A 240 -50.66 -30.96 1.76
C THR A 240 -50.32 -30.69 3.24
N ASP A 241 -50.50 -29.50 3.85
CA ASP A 241 -51.56 -28.48 3.72
C ASP A 241 -51.16 -27.11 4.34
N SER A 242 -51.93 -26.06 4.03
CA SER A 242 -52.27 -24.89 4.89
C SER A 242 -51.29 -23.72 5.13
N SER A 243 -51.37 -22.76 4.21
CA SER A 243 -51.59 -21.30 4.42
C SER A 243 -51.10 -20.59 5.71
N THR A 244 -50.25 -19.57 5.53
CA THR A 244 -50.54 -18.17 5.93
C THR A 244 -49.61 -17.22 5.16
N ALA A 245 -50.16 -16.16 4.57
CA ALA A 245 -49.38 -15.18 3.81
C ALA A 245 -48.69 -14.16 4.74
N ALA A 246 -47.38 -13.98 4.59
CA ALA A 246 -46.60 -12.93 5.26
C ALA A 246 -45.67 -12.22 4.26
N VAL A 247 -45.70 -10.89 4.34
CA VAL A 247 -45.05 -9.89 3.47
C VAL A 247 -43.65 -10.27 2.99
N THR A 248 -43.47 -10.33 1.66
CA THR A 248 -42.17 -10.48 1.01
C THR A 248 -41.37 -9.18 1.11
N THR A 249 -40.34 -9.13 1.95
CA THR A 249 -39.25 -8.16 1.80
C THR A 249 -38.32 -8.61 0.67
N PRO A 250 -37.70 -7.68 -0.08
CA PRO A 250 -36.76 -8.04 -1.14
C PRO A 250 -35.54 -8.76 -0.54
N PRO A 251 -34.94 -9.73 -1.26
CA PRO A 251 -33.81 -10.49 -0.75
C PRO A 251 -32.62 -9.56 -0.50
N SER A 252 -32.24 -9.45 0.77
CA SER A 252 -30.98 -8.82 1.16
C SER A 252 -29.84 -9.62 0.53
N ALA A 253 -29.00 -8.97 -0.27
CA ALA A 253 -27.85 -9.61 -0.89
C ALA A 253 -26.94 -10.15 0.22
N PHE A 254 -26.58 -11.43 0.12
CA PHE A 254 -25.64 -12.07 1.04
C PHE A 254 -24.31 -11.29 1.02
N VAL A 255 -24.02 -10.57 2.09
CA VAL A 255 -22.66 -10.09 2.37
C VAL A 255 -21.84 -11.32 2.72
N GLN A 256 -21.00 -11.76 1.77
CA GLN A 256 -20.12 -12.89 1.97
C GLN A 256 -19.04 -12.50 2.99
N THR A 257 -19.22 -12.93 4.25
CA THR A 257 -18.22 -12.77 5.31
C THR A 257 -16.97 -13.54 4.92
N VAL A 258 -15.87 -12.83 4.65
CA VAL A 258 -14.57 -13.44 4.40
C VAL A 258 -14.08 -14.08 5.69
N GLU A 259 -14.06 -15.41 5.73
CA GLU A 259 -13.67 -16.19 6.90
C GLU A 259 -12.17 -15.99 7.22
N LYS A 260 -11.85 -15.71 8.49
CA LYS A 260 -10.46 -15.54 8.96
C LYS A 260 -9.77 -16.91 9.08
N PRO A 261 -8.54 -17.09 8.58
CA PRO A 261 -7.81 -18.36 8.69
C PRO A 261 -7.50 -18.73 10.14
N GLY A 262 -7.39 -20.04 10.40
CA GLY A 262 -6.90 -20.56 11.68
C GLY A 262 -5.39 -20.33 11.85
N THR A 263 -4.94 -20.11 13.09
CA THR A 263 -3.52 -19.98 13.43
C THR A 263 -2.86 -21.36 13.46
N GLY A 264 -1.77 -21.52 12.70
CA GLY A 264 -0.92 -22.72 12.75
C GLY A 264 0.36 -22.49 13.52
N TYR A 265 0.88 -23.57 14.10
CA TYR A 265 2.22 -23.63 14.69
C TYR A 265 3.14 -24.42 13.77
N TYR A 266 4.20 -23.78 13.30
CA TYR A 266 5.15 -24.29 12.32
C TYR A 266 6.56 -24.28 12.92
N MET A 267 7.30 -25.36 12.69
CA MET A 267 8.64 -25.57 13.24
C MET A 267 9.56 -26.13 12.17
N VAL A 268 10.69 -25.48 11.94
CA VAL A 268 11.79 -26.00 11.10
C VAL A 268 12.90 -26.49 12.02
N LYS A 269 13.39 -27.71 11.77
CA LYS A 269 14.43 -28.35 12.58
C LYS A 269 15.74 -28.52 11.82
N ASN A 270 16.85 -28.43 12.54
CA ASN A 270 18.17 -28.84 12.09
C ASN A 270 18.63 -30.04 12.93
N GLY A 271 18.33 -31.26 12.47
CA GLY A 271 18.46 -32.46 13.29
C GLY A 271 17.33 -32.53 14.34
N SER A 272 17.69 -32.66 15.62
CA SER A 272 16.71 -32.75 16.72
C SER A 272 16.22 -31.39 17.23
N THR A 273 16.97 -30.31 17.02
CA THR A 273 16.66 -28.96 17.52
C THR A 273 15.88 -28.15 16.49
N ALA A 274 14.87 -27.41 16.96
CA ALA A 274 14.24 -26.35 16.18
C ALA A 274 15.23 -25.20 15.95
N CYS A 275 15.14 -24.58 14.78
CA CYS A 275 15.97 -23.44 14.41
C CYS A 275 15.15 -22.25 13.89
N LEU A 276 13.88 -22.48 13.54
CA LEU A 276 12.89 -21.46 13.27
C LEU A 276 11.53 -21.93 13.81
N LEU A 277 10.81 -21.01 14.46
CA LEU A 277 9.45 -21.20 14.95
C LEU A 277 8.52 -20.11 14.40
N ALA A 278 7.30 -20.49 14.04
CA ALA A 278 6.27 -19.54 13.59
C ALA A 278 4.87 -19.97 14.05
N ASN A 279 4.21 -19.15 14.85
CA ASN A 279 2.77 -19.14 15.05
C ASN A 279 2.18 -18.10 14.10
N VAL A 280 1.33 -18.48 13.16
CA VAL A 280 0.72 -17.52 12.22
C VAL A 280 -0.54 -18.08 11.56
N ALA A 281 -1.54 -17.23 11.36
CA ALA A 281 -2.64 -17.48 10.41
C ALA A 281 -2.41 -16.68 9.13
N LEU A 282 -2.61 -17.30 7.96
CA LEU A 282 -2.28 -16.71 6.66
C LEU A 282 -3.47 -16.84 5.69
N GLN A 283 -3.77 -15.75 5.00
CA GLN A 283 -4.77 -15.69 3.93
C GLN A 283 -4.15 -15.02 2.71
N LEU A 284 -4.15 -15.71 1.58
CA LEU A 284 -3.77 -15.15 0.30
C LEU A 284 -4.96 -14.41 -0.30
N ASN A 285 -4.72 -13.21 -0.83
CA ASN A 285 -5.69 -12.43 -1.58
C ASN A 285 -5.08 -12.09 -2.94
N ILE A 286 -5.62 -12.69 -3.99
CA ILE A 286 -5.10 -12.63 -5.37
C ILE A 286 -6.14 -11.95 -6.24
N SER A 287 -5.86 -10.70 -6.62
CA SER A 287 -6.73 -9.87 -7.45
C SER A 287 -6.48 -10.16 -8.93
N GLN A 288 -7.27 -11.08 -9.49
CA GLN A 288 -7.32 -11.40 -10.91
C GLN A 288 -8.69 -11.07 -11.52
N LYS A 289 -8.94 -11.52 -12.75
CA LYS A 289 -10.24 -11.39 -13.45
C LYS A 289 -11.40 -11.92 -12.59
N GLU A 290 -11.14 -13.00 -11.86
CA GLU A 290 -11.93 -13.44 -10.71
C GLU A 290 -11.01 -13.33 -9.48
N PRO A 291 -11.43 -12.66 -8.39
CA PRO A 291 -10.61 -12.52 -7.19
C PRO A 291 -10.59 -13.84 -6.41
N LEU A 292 -9.39 -14.35 -6.13
CA LEU A 292 -9.18 -15.58 -5.37
C LEU A 292 -8.70 -15.24 -3.95
N VAL A 293 -9.49 -15.61 -2.95
CA VAL A 293 -9.07 -15.60 -1.53
C VAL A 293 -8.84 -17.04 -1.10
N TYR A 294 -7.67 -17.34 -0.55
CA TYR A 294 -7.28 -18.68 -0.12
C TYR A 294 -6.71 -18.65 1.30
N ASN A 295 -7.42 -19.26 2.25
CA ASN A 295 -6.96 -19.44 3.62
C ASN A 295 -6.00 -20.64 3.69
N ILE A 296 -4.81 -20.43 4.26
CA ILE A 296 -3.89 -21.53 4.56
C ILE A 296 -4.48 -22.35 5.70
N ASN A 297 -4.64 -23.66 5.49
CA ASN A 297 -5.19 -24.55 6.51
C ASN A 297 -4.06 -25.13 7.37
N PRO A 298 -3.94 -24.73 8.66
CA PRO A 298 -2.83 -25.16 9.50
C PRO A 298 -2.82 -26.67 9.80
N ASN A 299 -3.96 -27.36 9.63
CA ASN A 299 -4.06 -28.81 9.88
C ASN A 299 -3.54 -29.66 8.69
N THR A 300 -3.47 -29.08 7.49
CA THR A 300 -2.98 -29.76 6.27
C THR A 300 -1.65 -29.21 5.77
N THR A 301 -1.22 -28.05 6.29
CA THR A 301 0.03 -27.40 5.92
C THR A 301 1.23 -28.10 6.54
N VAL A 302 2.18 -28.52 5.70
CA VAL A 302 3.49 -29.04 6.13
C VAL A 302 4.50 -27.89 6.15
N ALA A 303 5.25 -27.77 7.24
CA ALA A 303 6.37 -26.83 7.35
C ALA A 303 7.71 -27.51 6.97
N THR A 304 8.43 -26.88 6.05
CA THR A 304 9.78 -27.24 5.61
C THR A 304 10.67 -25.99 5.66
N GLY A 305 11.98 -26.14 5.44
CA GLY A 305 12.88 -24.99 5.44
C GLY A 305 14.33 -25.34 5.73
N SER A 306 15.12 -24.30 5.98
CA SER A 306 16.53 -24.40 6.37
C SER A 306 16.94 -23.17 7.17
N CYS A 307 17.80 -23.34 8.17
CA CYS A 307 18.32 -22.23 8.97
C CYS A 307 19.84 -22.12 8.81
N GLY A 308 20.33 -20.90 8.69
CA GLY A 308 21.76 -20.57 8.59
C GLY A 308 22.07 -19.30 9.38
N LYS A 309 23.36 -18.94 9.47
CA LYS A 309 23.80 -17.79 10.27
C LYS A 309 23.31 -16.44 9.75
N ALA A 310 23.20 -16.28 8.44
CA ALA A 310 22.81 -15.02 7.79
C ALA A 310 21.39 -15.04 7.22
N THR A 311 20.84 -16.22 6.94
CA THR A 311 19.52 -16.41 6.35
C THR A 311 18.83 -17.65 6.90
N SER A 312 17.51 -17.56 7.08
CA SER A 312 16.65 -18.69 7.40
C SER A 312 15.43 -18.69 6.48
N VAL A 313 14.93 -19.87 6.16
CA VAL A 313 13.82 -20.08 5.24
C VAL A 313 12.74 -20.87 5.96
N LEU A 314 11.53 -20.33 6.01
CA LEU A 314 10.30 -21.06 6.31
C LEU A 314 9.56 -21.31 5.00
N GLU A 315 9.23 -22.55 4.73
CA GLU A 315 8.39 -22.97 3.62
C GLU A 315 7.15 -23.67 4.15
N LEU A 316 5.98 -23.24 3.70
CA LEU A 316 4.69 -23.79 4.05
C LEU A 316 4.06 -24.40 2.81
N ILE A 317 3.75 -25.70 2.87
CA ILE A 317 3.20 -26.49 1.76
C ILE A 317 1.79 -26.94 2.15
N ASP A 318 0.77 -26.34 1.55
CA ASP A 318 -0.65 -26.67 1.78
C ASP A 318 -1.23 -27.29 0.50
N GLY A 319 -1.27 -28.63 0.45
CA GLY A 319 -1.63 -29.37 -0.75
C GLY A 319 -0.68 -29.11 -1.92
N LYS A 320 -1.14 -28.32 -2.91
CA LYS A 320 -0.31 -27.88 -4.06
C LYS A 320 0.18 -26.43 -3.94
N ASN A 321 -0.18 -25.74 -2.86
CA ASN A 321 0.14 -24.34 -2.64
C ASN A 321 1.41 -24.24 -1.79
N ARG A 322 2.29 -23.29 -2.11
CA ARG A 322 3.60 -23.15 -1.47
C ARG A 322 3.91 -21.69 -1.17
N LEU A 323 4.17 -21.39 0.09
CA LEU A 323 4.59 -20.06 0.55
C LEU A 323 6.00 -20.19 1.12
N THR A 324 6.95 -19.44 0.59
CA THR A 324 8.35 -19.45 1.05
C THR A 324 8.71 -18.08 1.58
N PHE A 325 8.99 -17.98 2.87
CA PHE A 325 9.44 -16.78 3.58
C PHE A 325 10.95 -16.88 3.83
N LEU A 326 11.73 -15.93 3.34
CA LEU A 326 13.17 -15.84 3.56
C LEU A 326 13.47 -14.67 4.51
N PHE A 327 14.06 -15.01 5.64
CA PHE A 327 14.57 -14.09 6.65
C PHE A 327 16.05 -13.85 6.44
N ALA A 328 16.50 -12.62 6.69
CA ALA A 328 17.91 -12.26 6.64
C ALA A 328 18.31 -11.48 7.89
N VAL A 329 19.58 -11.61 8.27
CA VAL A 329 20.20 -10.79 9.32
C VAL A 329 20.74 -9.50 8.69
N LYS A 330 20.54 -8.37 9.39
CA LYS A 330 21.17 -7.09 9.09
C LYS A 330 21.93 -6.57 10.30
N THR A 331 23.09 -5.98 10.04
CA THR A 331 24.01 -5.47 11.07
C THR A 331 24.32 -4.01 10.75
N VAL A 332 23.40 -3.11 11.13
CA VAL A 332 23.52 -1.66 10.90
C VAL A 332 23.89 -0.91 12.18
N ASN A 333 23.49 -1.42 13.35
CA ASN A 333 23.85 -0.90 14.68
C ASN A 333 23.83 -2.02 15.74
N SER A 334 22.86 -2.92 15.65
CA SER A 334 22.81 -4.22 16.33
C SER A 334 22.46 -5.30 15.30
N GLU A 335 22.67 -6.57 15.65
CA GLU A 335 22.20 -7.69 14.83
C GLU A 335 20.69 -7.84 14.99
N LYS A 336 19.99 -7.76 13.86
CA LYS A 336 18.54 -7.88 13.77
C LYS A 336 18.16 -8.77 12.61
N PHE A 337 17.06 -9.50 12.73
CA PHE A 337 16.46 -10.16 11.58
C PHE A 337 15.35 -9.30 10.96
N TYR A 338 14.99 -9.64 9.73
CA TYR A 338 13.80 -9.13 9.04
C TYR A 338 13.35 -10.12 7.97
N LEU A 339 12.07 -10.08 7.60
CA LEU A 339 11.56 -10.76 6.41
C LEU A 339 12.06 -10.03 5.15
N LYS A 340 12.94 -10.67 4.39
CA LYS A 340 13.60 -10.13 3.19
C LYS A 340 12.88 -10.54 1.90
N GLU A 341 12.44 -11.80 1.79
CA GLU A 341 11.80 -12.30 0.58
C GLU A 341 10.56 -13.14 0.89
N VAL A 342 9.57 -13.07 -0.01
CA VAL A 342 8.40 -13.95 -0.04
C VAL A 342 8.22 -14.43 -1.47
N ASN A 343 8.06 -15.75 -1.64
CA ASN A 343 7.56 -16.36 -2.87
C ASN A 343 6.24 -17.07 -2.57
N ILE A 344 5.26 -16.91 -3.43
CA ILE A 344 3.97 -17.62 -3.41
C ILE A 344 3.87 -18.44 -4.68
N THR A 345 3.38 -19.68 -4.58
CA THR A 345 2.86 -20.48 -5.69
C THR A 345 1.49 -21.04 -5.29
N VAL A 346 0.45 -20.80 -6.08
CA VAL A 346 -0.92 -21.28 -5.84
C VAL A 346 -1.42 -22.02 -7.07
N SER A 347 -2.03 -23.19 -6.88
CA SER A 347 -2.74 -23.89 -7.96
C SER A 347 -4.16 -23.35 -8.07
N ALA A 348 -4.46 -22.60 -9.14
CA ALA A 348 -5.80 -22.05 -9.39
C ALA A 348 -6.74 -23.09 -10.01
N SER A 349 -6.20 -24.00 -10.80
CA SER A 349 -6.95 -25.08 -11.45
C SER A 349 -6.07 -26.33 -11.58
N ALA A 350 -6.60 -27.39 -12.20
CA ALA A 350 -5.85 -28.63 -12.40
C ALA A 350 -4.52 -28.45 -13.16
N ASN A 351 -4.45 -27.45 -14.06
CA ASN A 351 -3.33 -27.20 -14.97
C ASN A 351 -2.72 -25.78 -14.86
N GLU A 352 -3.20 -24.93 -13.94
CA GLU A 352 -2.76 -23.53 -13.83
C GLU A 352 -2.15 -23.22 -12.47
N THR A 353 -0.88 -22.79 -12.49
CA THR A 353 -0.13 -22.34 -11.32
C THR A 353 0.14 -20.85 -11.39
N LEU A 354 -0.40 -20.13 -10.42
CA LEU A 354 -0.17 -18.72 -10.15
C LEU A 354 1.09 -18.57 -9.30
N SER A 355 1.97 -17.62 -9.63
CA SER A 355 3.17 -17.36 -8.82
C SER A 355 3.49 -15.87 -8.73
N ALA A 356 3.89 -15.44 -7.53
CA ALA A 356 4.36 -14.08 -7.29
C ALA A 356 5.53 -14.08 -6.30
N ALA A 357 6.43 -13.12 -6.43
CA ALA A 357 7.59 -12.99 -5.57
C ALA A 357 7.90 -11.52 -5.26
N ASN A 358 8.30 -11.24 -4.02
CA ASN A 358 8.92 -9.99 -3.62
C ASN A 358 10.21 -10.31 -2.87
N ARG A 359 11.35 -9.81 -3.34
CA ARG A 359 12.68 -10.12 -2.79
C ARG A 359 13.33 -8.94 -2.06
N SER A 360 12.56 -7.88 -1.83
CA SER A 360 13.01 -6.62 -1.24
C SER A 360 12.03 -6.14 -0.17
N LEU A 361 11.68 -7.04 0.75
CA LEU A 361 10.83 -6.79 1.92
C LEU A 361 11.68 -6.31 3.11
N SER A 362 11.03 -5.64 4.06
CA SER A 362 11.61 -5.25 5.35
C SER A 362 10.55 -5.30 6.47
N TYR A 363 9.83 -6.41 6.54
CA TYR A 363 8.80 -6.67 7.56
C TYR A 363 9.37 -7.41 8.77
N TRP A 364 8.66 -7.38 9.90
CA TRP A 364 8.92 -8.20 11.10
C TRP A 364 10.35 -8.06 11.65
N GLU A 365 10.81 -6.82 11.76
CA GLU A 365 12.14 -6.54 12.31
C GLU A 365 12.16 -6.69 13.84
N ALA A 366 13.02 -7.57 14.35
CA ALA A 366 13.35 -7.66 15.77
C ALA A 366 14.84 -8.01 15.94
N SER A 367 15.33 -7.93 17.18
CA SER A 367 16.69 -8.33 17.56
C SER A 367 16.94 -9.81 17.25
N LEU A 368 18.19 -10.17 16.93
CA LEU A 368 18.61 -11.56 16.92
C LEU A 368 18.41 -12.18 18.33
N GLY A 369 18.05 -13.47 18.40
CA GLY A 369 17.72 -14.15 19.65
C GLY A 369 16.33 -13.89 20.24
N SER A 370 15.57 -12.90 19.74
CA SER A 370 14.19 -12.63 20.19
C SER A 370 13.15 -13.14 19.19
N ALA A 371 11.90 -13.29 19.64
CA ALA A 371 10.76 -13.43 18.74
C ALA A 371 10.24 -12.05 18.30
N TYR A 372 9.53 -11.98 17.18
CA TYR A 372 8.67 -10.85 16.79
C TYR A 372 7.20 -11.29 16.95
N MET A 373 6.32 -10.42 17.47
CA MET A 373 4.90 -10.76 17.69
C MET A 373 3.96 -9.62 17.26
N CYS A 374 2.86 -9.97 16.59
CA CYS A 374 1.78 -9.05 16.22
C CYS A 374 0.43 -9.79 16.20
N LYS A 375 -0.47 -9.43 17.11
CA LYS A 375 -1.84 -9.95 17.25
C LYS A 375 -2.76 -9.27 16.24
N SER A 376 -2.55 -7.98 16.02
CA SER A 376 -3.20 -7.17 14.97
C SER A 376 -3.03 -7.77 13.56
N GLU A 377 -3.99 -7.49 12.67
CA GLU A 377 -3.91 -7.89 11.27
C GLU A 377 -2.87 -7.05 10.51
N GLU A 378 -2.08 -7.71 9.67
CA GLU A 378 -1.08 -7.08 8.80
C GLU A 378 -1.20 -7.62 7.37
N THR A 379 -0.91 -6.78 6.36
CA THR A 379 -0.92 -7.18 4.95
C THR A 379 0.46 -6.99 4.30
N ILE A 380 1.03 -8.10 3.81
CA ILE A 380 2.23 -8.08 2.97
C ILE A 380 1.84 -7.93 1.50
N ALA A 381 2.36 -6.90 0.84
CA ALA A 381 2.23 -6.73 -0.62
C ALA A 381 3.36 -7.47 -1.36
N VAL A 382 3.05 -8.64 -1.91
CA VAL A 382 3.99 -9.44 -2.72
C VAL A 382 4.04 -8.92 -4.15
N SER A 383 2.90 -8.54 -4.73
CA SER A 383 2.84 -7.76 -5.96
C SER A 383 1.55 -6.92 -5.98
N PRO A 384 1.30 -6.04 -6.98
CA PRO A 384 0.07 -5.28 -7.06
C PRO A 384 -1.21 -6.13 -7.01
N THR A 385 -1.13 -7.38 -7.49
CA THR A 385 -2.25 -8.34 -7.54
C THR A 385 -2.16 -9.47 -6.53
N TYR A 386 -1.10 -9.56 -5.71
CA TYR A 386 -0.91 -10.64 -4.72
C TYR A 386 -0.59 -10.04 -3.35
N LYS A 387 -1.49 -10.25 -2.40
CA LYS A 387 -1.37 -9.85 -0.99
C LYS A 387 -1.43 -11.07 -0.08
N ILE A 388 -0.75 -11.00 1.05
CA ILE A 388 -0.91 -11.96 2.16
C ILE A 388 -1.43 -11.18 3.36
N ASN A 389 -2.63 -11.52 3.82
CA ASN A 389 -3.14 -11.09 5.13
C ASN A 389 -2.61 -12.06 6.20
N VAL A 390 -2.15 -11.49 7.30
CA VAL A 390 -1.38 -12.15 8.36
C VAL A 390 -2.04 -11.81 9.68
N PHE A 391 -2.27 -12.83 10.51
CA PHE A 391 -2.94 -12.65 11.80
C PHE A 391 -2.30 -13.52 12.88
N ASN A 392 -2.36 -13.06 14.14
CA ASN A 392 -1.83 -13.79 15.30
C ASN A 392 -0.37 -14.25 15.10
N LEU A 393 0.46 -13.36 14.54
CA LEU A 393 1.85 -13.62 14.22
C LEU A 393 2.69 -13.69 15.51
N LYS A 394 3.47 -14.76 15.67
CA LYS A 394 4.66 -14.80 16.54
C LYS A 394 5.73 -15.62 15.83
N ILE A 395 6.87 -15.03 15.51
CA ILE A 395 7.90 -15.67 14.66
C ILE A 395 9.31 -15.44 15.20
N GLN A 396 10.14 -16.47 15.15
CA GLN A 396 11.54 -16.43 15.56
C GLN A 396 12.36 -17.25 14.55
N PRO A 397 13.03 -16.58 13.59
CA PRO A 397 13.70 -17.25 12.48
C PRO A 397 15.18 -17.59 12.71
N PHE A 398 15.74 -17.16 13.84
CA PHE A 398 17.13 -17.43 14.23
C PHE A 398 17.19 -17.68 15.74
N GLU A 399 18.26 -18.35 16.20
CA GLU A 399 18.60 -18.48 17.62
C GLU A 399 17.42 -18.94 18.48
N VAL A 400 16.78 -20.02 18.04
CA VAL A 400 15.77 -20.75 18.83
C VAL A 400 16.50 -21.65 19.81
N GLU A 401 16.21 -21.48 21.10
CA GLU A 401 16.70 -22.31 22.20
C GLU A 401 15.57 -23.21 22.73
N ASP A 402 15.92 -24.40 23.24
CA ASP A 402 15.01 -25.40 23.84
C ASP A 402 13.75 -25.81 23.04
N ASN A 403 13.68 -25.44 21.75
CA ASN A 403 12.51 -25.53 20.87
C ASN A 403 11.33 -24.63 21.24
N GLU A 404 11.57 -23.61 22.07
CA GLU A 404 10.56 -22.64 22.51
C GLU A 404 10.82 -21.24 21.93
N PHE A 405 9.82 -20.36 22.05
CA PHE A 405 9.98 -18.97 21.68
C PHE A 405 10.64 -18.18 22.81
N SER A 406 11.69 -17.44 22.48
CA SER A 406 12.27 -16.39 23.33
C SER A 406 11.25 -15.29 23.66
N ALA A 407 11.70 -14.34 24.49
CA ALA A 407 11.00 -13.06 24.70
C ALA A 407 10.66 -12.41 23.35
N ALA A 408 9.44 -11.88 23.23
CA ALA A 408 8.92 -11.32 21.99
C ALA A 408 8.96 -9.80 22.00
N GLN A 409 9.47 -9.21 20.93
CA GLN A 409 9.26 -7.81 20.62
C GLN A 409 7.89 -7.66 19.93
N GLU A 410 6.99 -6.90 20.53
CA GLU A 410 5.66 -6.64 19.98
C GLU A 410 5.70 -5.61 18.84
N CYS A 411 4.75 -5.70 17.91
CA CYS A 411 4.58 -4.75 16.83
C CYS A 411 3.97 -3.43 17.33
N LEU A 412 4.26 -2.32 16.64
CA LEU A 412 3.76 -0.99 17.00
C LEU A 412 2.23 -0.84 17.00
N MET A 413 1.50 -1.82 16.45
CA MET A 413 0.02 -1.83 16.45
C MET A 413 -0.56 -2.41 17.74
N ASP A 414 0.23 -3.17 18.50
CA ASP A 414 -0.15 -3.82 19.76
C ASP A 414 0.45 -3.10 21.00
N ASP A 415 1.26 -2.04 20.80
CA ASP A 415 2.00 -1.37 21.88
C ASP A 415 1.13 -0.43 22.73
N ASP A 416 0.46 -1.01 23.72
CA ASP A 416 -0.32 -0.29 24.74
C ASP A 416 0.54 0.60 25.67
N SER A 417 1.88 0.50 25.63
CA SER A 417 2.78 1.24 26.54
C SER A 417 2.70 2.76 26.32
N ILE A 418 2.31 3.21 25.13
CA ILE A 418 2.08 4.63 24.80
C ILE A 418 0.78 5.16 25.42
N LEU A 419 -0.22 4.30 25.71
CA LEU A 419 -1.50 4.70 26.28
C LEU A 419 -1.36 5.20 27.71
N ILE A 420 -0.54 4.53 28.52
CA ILE A 420 -0.43 4.79 29.97
C ILE A 420 0.08 6.21 30.27
N PRO A 421 1.17 6.71 29.66
CA PRO A 421 1.61 8.10 29.84
C PRO A 421 0.57 9.14 29.42
N ILE A 422 -0.20 8.88 28.36
CA ILE A 422 -1.24 9.80 27.87
C ILE A 422 -2.38 9.92 28.89
N VAL A 423 -2.87 8.79 29.42
CA VAL A 423 -3.94 8.78 30.43
C VAL A 423 -3.49 9.47 31.73
N VAL A 424 -2.26 9.22 32.17
CA VAL A 424 -1.69 9.87 33.36
C VAL A 424 -1.53 11.39 33.13
N GLY A 425 -1.05 11.80 31.96
CA GLY A 425 -0.92 13.22 31.58
C GLY A 425 -2.27 13.95 31.54
N ALA A 426 -3.30 13.33 30.94
CA ALA A 426 -4.65 13.89 30.89
C ALA A 426 -5.30 14.02 32.28
N ALA A 427 -5.11 13.02 33.15
CA ALA A 427 -5.62 13.05 34.53
C ALA A 427 -4.97 14.17 35.36
N LEU A 428 -3.65 14.36 35.22
CA LEU A 428 -2.93 15.46 35.89
C LEU A 428 -3.39 16.84 35.40
N LEU A 429 -3.57 17.01 34.08
CA LEU A 429 -4.11 18.25 33.51
C LEU A 429 -5.53 18.56 34.00
N GLY A 430 -6.41 17.55 34.02
CA GLY A 430 -7.78 17.70 34.53
C GLY A 430 -7.81 18.14 36.00
N LEU A 431 -6.96 17.56 36.84
CA LEU A 431 -6.86 17.90 38.26
C LEU A 431 -6.35 19.34 38.47
N ILE A 432 -5.38 19.79 37.67
CA ILE A 432 -4.90 21.19 37.68
C ILE A 432 -6.03 22.16 37.29
N CYS A 433 -6.79 21.86 36.24
CA CYS A 433 -7.93 22.68 35.81
C CYS A 433 -8.99 22.80 36.92
N ILE A 434 -9.32 21.71 37.61
CA ILE A 434 -10.28 21.72 38.73
C ILE A 434 -9.81 22.64 39.87
N ILE A 435 -8.52 22.59 40.23
CA ILE A 435 -7.94 23.47 41.27
C ILE A 435 -8.03 24.94 40.85
N LEU A 436 -7.70 25.27 39.60
CA LEU A 436 -7.78 26.64 39.09
C LEU A 436 -9.22 27.16 39.06
N CYS A 437 -10.19 26.33 38.66
CA CYS A 437 -11.61 26.68 38.72
C CYS A 437 -12.10 26.91 40.16
N ALA A 438 -11.72 26.04 41.10
CA ALA A 438 -12.08 26.20 42.51
C ALA A 438 -11.49 27.49 43.11
N TYR A 439 -10.23 27.80 42.79
CA TYR A 439 -9.57 29.04 43.20
C TYR A 439 -10.27 30.29 42.63
N ALA A 440 -10.60 30.29 41.34
CA ALA A 440 -11.28 31.42 40.68
C ALA A 440 -12.70 31.67 41.23
N ILE A 441 -13.40 30.62 41.68
CA ILE A 441 -14.72 30.73 42.32
C ILE A 441 -14.57 31.19 43.79
N GLY A 442 -13.59 30.68 44.52
CA GLY A 442 -13.30 31.09 45.90
C GLY A 442 -12.86 32.55 46.02
N GLY A 443 -12.01 33.02 45.10
CA GLY A 443 -11.54 34.41 45.06
C GLY A 443 -12.63 35.44 44.68
N ARG A 444 -13.80 35.01 44.19
CA ARG A 444 -14.91 35.89 43.77
C ARG A 444 -15.88 36.29 44.89
N LYS A 445 -15.56 36.02 46.16
CA LYS A 445 -16.38 36.40 47.33
C LYS A 445 -15.58 37.14 48.42
N SER A 446 -15.09 38.35 48.08
CA SER A 446 -14.55 39.30 49.07
C SER A 446 -14.73 40.76 48.61
N ASP A 447 -15.96 41.28 48.69
CA ASP A 447 -16.22 42.74 48.72
C ASP A 447 -17.48 42.99 49.60
N PRO A 448 -17.31 43.22 50.92
CA PRO A 448 -18.43 43.59 51.79
C PRO A 448 -18.74 45.08 51.63
N GLY A 449 -19.94 45.38 51.11
CA GLY A 449 -20.40 46.76 50.95
C GLY A 449 -20.58 47.47 52.30
N TYR A 450 -19.85 48.58 52.49
CA TYR A 450 -20.10 49.51 53.59
C TYR A 450 -21.32 50.39 53.28
N GLN A 451 -22.33 50.36 54.16
CA GLN A 451 -23.29 51.46 54.26
C GLN A 451 -22.67 52.62 55.04
N THR A 452 -22.78 53.83 54.49
CA THR A 452 -22.52 55.08 55.22
C THR A 452 -23.80 55.52 55.94
N LEU A 453 -23.67 55.80 57.24
CA LEU A 453 -24.67 56.48 58.08
C LEU A 453 -24.70 57.99 57.79
#